data_AF-A0A8H4VQ67-F1
#
_entry.id   AF-A0A8H4VQ67-F1
#
_cell.length_a   1.000
_cell.length_b   1.000
_cell.length_c   1.000
_cell.angle_alpha   90.00
_cell.angle_beta   90.00
_cell.angle_gamma   90.00
#
_symmetry.space_group_name_H-M   'P 1'
#
loop_
_entity.id
_entity.type
_entity.pdbx_description
1 polymer ?
#
loop_
_entity_poly.entity_id
_entity_poly.type
_entity_poly.pdbx_seq_one_letter_code
_entity_poly.pdbx_strand_id
1 'polypeptide(L)'
;MTTPNSPMILDVDEKFQADKWFGHGINYNSDTLPACVTEEKEKSEHIPPELDNFSVDLSVTQFLQHTTPKLSAEIIHTKTTIWFSRDEPMQLEDVKSLLSRPVPSKDFLAELDAAYGQAWLDGATSIIDPRFNEGRERLPMWMLAYWKKATEVNEMQELWRKGVIWLRNEGQRLNSTALPETIEKATRLLDNLHWNTPIRPISSHFSYIATTLFLAKFLGTFWLNDEHINMMIEQLRENASKRTSGTAQQLQTLSTVVEDLSFPLAIHNLPKDLSKEKNKRIIRLGQLAKDGTMKKLYFPLHVNSTHWIAVMIDFEGKSFSFGA
;
A
#
# COMPACT_ATOMS: atom_id res chain seq x y z
N MET A 1 -20.57 7.54 -36.53
CA MET A 1 -21.69 6.68 -36.12
C MET A 1 -21.17 5.73 -35.06
N THR A 2 -21.35 6.06 -33.79
CA THR A 2 -21.02 5.19 -32.64
C THR A 2 -22.16 4.19 -32.47
N THR A 3 -21.86 2.90 -32.60
CA THR A 3 -22.82 1.83 -32.34
C THR A 3 -23.26 1.87 -30.87
N PRO A 4 -24.55 1.59 -30.56
CA PRO A 4 -25.01 1.50 -29.18
C PRO A 4 -24.26 0.37 -28.47
N ASN A 5 -23.69 0.65 -27.31
CA ASN A 5 -23.15 -0.38 -26.42
C ASN A 5 -24.29 -1.32 -26.04
N SER A 6 -24.30 -2.52 -26.61
CA SER A 6 -25.18 -3.59 -26.16
C SER A 6 -24.91 -3.85 -24.67
N PRO A 7 -25.96 -3.99 -23.85
CA PRO A 7 -25.78 -4.33 -22.45
C PRO A 7 -25.00 -5.66 -22.35
N MET A 8 -23.90 -5.63 -21.60
CA MET A 8 -23.10 -6.80 -21.28
C MET A 8 -23.98 -7.74 -20.44
N ILE A 9 -24.61 -8.73 -21.08
CA ILE A 9 -25.35 -9.78 -20.38
C ILE A 9 -24.28 -10.66 -19.73
N LEU A 10 -24.06 -10.47 -18.43
CA LEU A 10 -23.23 -11.35 -17.63
C LEU A 10 -24.00 -12.66 -17.44
N ASP A 11 -23.65 -13.68 -18.21
CA ASP A 11 -24.13 -15.04 -17.98
C ASP A 11 -23.32 -15.62 -16.82
N VAL A 12 -23.83 -15.40 -15.60
CA VAL A 12 -23.10 -15.61 -14.33
C VAL A 12 -22.78 -17.10 -14.08
N ASP A 13 -23.35 -18.02 -14.87
CA ASP A 13 -23.26 -19.47 -14.62
C ASP A 13 -22.43 -20.26 -15.65
N GLU A 14 -21.77 -19.62 -16.63
CA GLU A 14 -20.95 -20.36 -17.60
C GLU A 14 -19.69 -20.93 -16.93
N LYS A 15 -19.66 -22.26 -16.74
CA LYS A 15 -18.48 -22.97 -16.25
C LYS A 15 -17.33 -22.88 -17.26
N PHE A 16 -16.12 -22.66 -16.76
CA PHE A 16 -14.91 -22.72 -17.58
C PHE A 16 -14.76 -24.08 -18.27
N GLN A 17 -14.50 -24.07 -19.58
CA GLN A 17 -14.28 -25.27 -20.40
C GLN A 17 -12.95 -25.12 -21.14
N ALA A 18 -11.90 -25.79 -20.66
CA ALA A 18 -10.54 -25.66 -21.18
C ALA A 18 -10.47 -25.82 -22.71
N ASP A 19 -11.18 -26.79 -23.27
CA ASP A 19 -11.22 -27.09 -24.70
C ASP A 19 -11.79 -25.96 -25.58
N LYS A 20 -12.53 -25.00 -25.00
CA LYS A 20 -13.01 -23.81 -25.76
C LYS A 20 -11.96 -22.71 -25.84
N TRP A 21 -11.04 -22.66 -24.87
CA TRP A 21 -10.18 -21.50 -24.64
C TRP A 21 -8.72 -21.79 -24.99
N PHE A 22 -8.22 -22.96 -24.60
CA PHE A 22 -6.80 -23.26 -24.73
C PHE A 22 -6.38 -23.62 -26.15
N GLY A 23 -5.33 -22.97 -26.66
CA GLY A 23 -4.73 -23.28 -27.95
C GLY A 23 -5.53 -22.84 -29.18
N HIS A 24 -6.59 -22.05 -29.02
CA HIS A 24 -7.47 -21.61 -30.10
C HIS A 24 -7.03 -20.29 -30.77
N GLY A 25 -5.85 -19.76 -30.43
CA GLY A 25 -5.34 -18.49 -30.97
C GLY A 25 -6.15 -17.27 -30.50
N ILE A 26 -6.82 -17.39 -29.35
CA ILE A 26 -7.57 -16.31 -28.72
C ILE A 26 -6.57 -15.37 -28.06
N ASN A 27 -6.67 -14.08 -28.35
CA ASN A 27 -5.86 -13.06 -27.69
C ASN A 27 -6.38 -12.81 -26.27
N TYR A 28 -5.49 -12.86 -25.28
CA TYR A 28 -5.83 -12.55 -23.90
C TYR A 28 -6.14 -11.06 -23.76
N ASN A 29 -7.38 -10.74 -23.37
CA ASN A 29 -7.79 -9.39 -23.00
C ASN A 29 -8.80 -9.46 -21.85
N SER A 30 -8.34 -9.07 -20.65
CA SER A 30 -9.12 -9.12 -19.40
C SER A 30 -10.43 -8.36 -19.45
N ASP A 31 -10.55 -7.34 -20.30
CA ASP A 31 -11.76 -6.50 -20.39
C ASP A 31 -12.86 -7.16 -21.25
N THR A 32 -12.49 -8.15 -22.05
CA THR A 32 -13.38 -8.81 -23.03
C THR A 32 -13.62 -10.28 -22.75
N LEU A 33 -12.73 -10.92 -21.99
CA LEU A 33 -12.88 -12.33 -21.63
C LEU A 33 -14.00 -12.51 -20.59
N PRO A 34 -14.77 -13.61 -20.65
CA PRO A 34 -15.75 -13.94 -19.63
C PRO A 34 -15.13 -14.11 -18.24
N ALA A 35 -15.90 -13.78 -17.20
CA ALA A 35 -15.47 -13.87 -15.80
C ALA A 35 -14.93 -15.26 -15.42
N CYS A 36 -15.52 -16.34 -15.95
CA CYS A 36 -15.06 -17.71 -15.65
C CYS A 36 -13.64 -18.00 -16.15
N VAL A 37 -13.18 -17.31 -17.21
CA VAL A 37 -11.81 -17.43 -17.74
C VAL A 37 -10.83 -16.67 -16.84
N THR A 38 -11.19 -15.46 -16.40
CA THR A 38 -10.36 -14.67 -15.49
C THR A 38 -10.25 -15.33 -14.11
N GLU A 39 -11.34 -15.87 -13.57
CA GLU A 39 -11.34 -16.60 -12.31
C GLU A 39 -10.47 -17.87 -12.36
N GLU A 40 -10.53 -18.64 -13.45
CA GLU A 40 -9.71 -19.85 -13.58
C GLU A 40 -8.22 -19.51 -13.70
N LYS A 41 -7.89 -18.42 -14.40
CA LYS A 41 -6.53 -17.88 -14.42
C LYS A 41 -6.09 -17.48 -13.01
N GLU A 42 -6.90 -16.75 -12.25
CA GLU A 42 -6.58 -16.35 -10.88
C GLU A 42 -6.33 -17.56 -9.97
N LYS A 43 -7.10 -18.65 -10.13
CA LYS A 43 -6.84 -19.91 -9.40
C LYS A 43 -5.47 -20.50 -9.74
N SER A 44 -5.05 -20.43 -11.00
CA SER A 44 -3.73 -20.93 -11.42
C SER A 44 -2.55 -20.13 -10.83
N GLU A 45 -2.80 -18.87 -10.44
CA GLU A 45 -1.84 -17.99 -9.78
C GLU A 45 -1.87 -18.15 -8.24
N HIS A 46 -2.80 -18.92 -7.68
CA HIS A 46 -2.96 -19.06 -6.24
C HIS A 46 -1.81 -19.88 -5.61
N ILE A 47 -1.03 -19.23 -4.74
CA ILE A 47 0.07 -19.87 -4.00
C ILE A 47 -0.54 -20.84 -2.97
N PRO A 48 -0.14 -22.13 -2.96
CA PRO A 48 -0.58 -23.07 -1.93
C PRO A 48 -0.27 -22.56 -0.51
N PRO A 49 -1.23 -22.56 0.43
CA PRO A 49 -1.04 -22.01 1.77
C PRO A 49 0.16 -22.58 2.53
N GLU A 50 0.48 -23.85 2.33
CA GLU A 50 1.63 -24.55 2.92
C GLU A 50 2.99 -24.09 2.38
N LEU A 51 2.99 -23.38 1.24
CA LEU A 51 4.18 -22.78 0.62
C LEU A 51 4.23 -21.27 0.79
N ASP A 52 3.16 -20.65 1.28
CA ASP A 52 3.14 -19.24 1.63
C ASP A 52 3.87 -18.98 2.95
N ASN A 53 5.19 -18.91 2.87
CA ASN A 53 6.06 -18.69 4.02
C ASN A 53 6.10 -17.22 4.50
N PHE A 54 5.37 -16.31 3.85
CA PHE A 54 5.39 -14.87 4.14
C PHE A 54 4.32 -14.48 5.17
N SER A 55 4.37 -15.11 6.35
CA SER A 55 3.40 -14.86 7.42
C SER A 55 3.38 -13.38 7.86
N VAL A 56 2.18 -12.82 7.95
CA VAL A 56 1.93 -11.47 8.48
C VAL A 56 2.02 -11.39 10.01
N ASP A 57 2.11 -12.53 10.68
CA ASP A 57 2.10 -12.64 12.15
C ASP A 57 3.48 -12.48 12.79
N LEU A 58 4.51 -12.19 12.00
CA LEU A 58 5.85 -11.89 12.52
C LEU A 58 5.89 -10.46 13.08
N SER A 59 6.55 -10.27 14.22
CA SER A 59 6.93 -8.91 14.64
C SER A 59 7.94 -8.30 13.68
N VAL A 60 8.15 -6.98 13.69
CA VAL A 60 9.15 -6.33 12.84
C VAL A 60 10.53 -6.96 13.07
N THR A 61 10.93 -7.19 14.32
CA THR A 61 12.23 -7.81 14.64
C THR A 61 12.34 -9.23 14.07
N GLN A 62 11.30 -10.06 14.25
CA GLN A 62 11.27 -11.43 13.70
C GLN A 62 11.24 -11.43 12.17
N PHE A 63 10.47 -10.52 11.57
CA PHE A 63 10.37 -10.34 10.13
C PHE A 63 11.71 -9.97 9.51
N LEU A 64 12.50 -9.11 10.16
CA LEU A 64 13.84 -8.76 9.69
C LEU A 64 14.86 -9.91 9.77
N GLN A 65 14.63 -10.88 10.65
CA GLN A 65 15.43 -12.11 10.77
C GLN A 65 14.93 -13.23 9.85
N HIS A 66 13.67 -13.15 9.40
CA HIS A 66 13.08 -14.12 8.50
C HIS A 66 13.84 -14.14 7.17
N THR A 67 14.25 -15.34 6.73
CA THR A 67 14.98 -15.51 5.48
C THR A 67 14.01 -15.47 4.32
N THR A 68 14.20 -14.50 3.44
CA THR A 68 13.47 -14.37 2.19
C THR A 68 14.35 -14.82 1.02
N PRO A 69 13.74 -15.26 -0.09
CA PRO A 69 14.49 -15.53 -1.32
C PRO A 69 15.20 -14.25 -1.77
N LYS A 70 16.47 -14.36 -2.18
CA LYS A 70 17.24 -13.19 -2.60
C LYS A 70 16.69 -12.63 -3.91
N LEU A 71 16.74 -11.31 -4.10
CA LEU A 71 16.50 -10.72 -5.42
C LEU A 71 17.73 -10.92 -6.30
N SER A 72 17.54 -11.43 -7.51
CA SER A 72 18.59 -11.54 -8.49
C SER A 72 18.91 -10.17 -9.10
N ALA A 73 20.20 -9.86 -9.20
CA ALA A 73 20.71 -8.71 -9.96
C ALA A 73 21.12 -9.10 -11.39
N GLU A 74 20.89 -10.35 -11.77
CA GLU A 74 21.25 -10.87 -13.09
C GLU A 74 20.36 -10.28 -14.19
N ILE A 75 20.98 -9.90 -15.31
CA ILE A 75 20.26 -9.44 -16.49
C ILE A 75 19.80 -10.67 -17.27
N ILE A 76 18.49 -10.84 -17.39
CA ILE A 76 17.88 -11.96 -18.12
C ILE A 76 17.76 -11.55 -19.59
N HIS A 77 18.50 -12.23 -20.46
CA HIS A 77 18.47 -11.97 -21.91
C HIS A 77 17.48 -12.85 -22.69
N THR A 78 16.81 -13.78 -22.01
CA THR A 78 15.86 -14.70 -22.64
C THR A 78 14.49 -14.04 -22.80
N LYS A 79 13.78 -14.38 -23.89
CA LYS A 79 12.41 -13.89 -24.13
C LYS A 79 11.45 -14.54 -23.13
N THR A 80 10.49 -13.80 -22.60
CA THR A 80 9.47 -14.33 -21.67
C THR A 80 8.69 -15.52 -22.26
N THR A 81 8.51 -15.59 -23.58
CA THR A 81 7.83 -16.71 -24.24
C THR A 81 8.50 -18.07 -24.02
N ILE A 82 9.82 -18.13 -23.76
CA ILE A 82 10.51 -19.41 -23.51
C ILE A 82 10.38 -19.87 -22.05
N TRP A 83 9.83 -19.02 -21.18
CA TRP A 83 9.61 -19.32 -19.77
C TRP A 83 8.30 -20.06 -19.54
N PHE A 84 7.49 -20.30 -20.56
CA PHE A 84 6.23 -21.02 -20.44
C PHE A 84 6.34 -22.35 -21.19
N SER A 85 5.83 -23.41 -20.58
CA SER A 85 5.82 -24.75 -21.18
C SER A 85 4.45 -25.40 -21.06
N ARG A 86 4.17 -26.30 -22.00
CA ARG A 86 2.99 -27.18 -21.98
C ARG A 86 3.25 -28.47 -21.20
N ASP A 87 4.49 -28.71 -20.79
CA ASP A 87 4.85 -29.88 -19.98
C ASP A 87 4.26 -29.74 -18.57
N GLU A 88 3.89 -30.87 -17.98
CA GLU A 88 3.34 -30.90 -16.61
C GLU A 88 4.33 -30.32 -15.59
N PRO A 89 3.85 -29.57 -14.57
CA PRO A 89 4.69 -29.09 -13.50
C PRO A 89 5.20 -30.24 -12.63
N MET A 90 6.34 -30.03 -11.99
CA MET A 90 6.89 -30.95 -10.99
C MET A 90 5.96 -31.08 -9.78
N GLN A 91 6.15 -32.16 -9.02
CA GLN A 91 5.38 -32.41 -7.81
C GLN A 91 5.73 -31.40 -6.70
N LEU A 92 4.78 -31.13 -5.81
CA LEU A 92 4.87 -30.07 -4.81
C LEU A 92 6.05 -30.26 -3.83
N GLU A 93 6.39 -31.51 -3.51
CA GLU A 93 7.48 -31.87 -2.61
C GLU A 93 8.84 -31.39 -3.15
N ASP A 94 9.02 -31.44 -4.47
CA ASP A 94 10.25 -31.02 -5.14
C ASP A 94 10.40 -29.48 -5.14
N VAL A 95 9.26 -28.76 -5.12
CA VAL A 95 9.21 -27.29 -5.21
C VAL A 95 9.76 -26.61 -3.95
N LYS A 96 9.70 -27.24 -2.77
CA LYS A 96 10.15 -26.62 -1.50
C LYS A 96 11.60 -26.17 -1.53
N SER A 97 12.47 -26.95 -2.17
CA SER A 97 13.89 -26.61 -2.33
C SER A 97 14.08 -25.35 -3.19
N LEU A 98 13.16 -25.12 -4.13
CA LEU A 98 13.21 -24.04 -5.12
C LEU A 98 12.79 -22.69 -4.53
N LEU A 99 12.03 -22.70 -3.43
CA LEU A 99 11.63 -21.47 -2.74
C LEU A 99 12.84 -20.68 -2.24
N SER A 100 14.00 -21.32 -2.03
CA SER A 100 15.24 -20.64 -1.63
C SER A 100 15.97 -19.92 -2.79
N ARG A 101 15.52 -20.09 -4.04
CA ARG A 101 16.22 -19.58 -5.22
C ARG A 101 16.11 -18.07 -5.35
N PRO A 102 17.12 -17.44 -5.97
CA PRO A 102 17.02 -16.04 -6.35
C PRO A 102 15.81 -15.74 -7.26
N VAL A 103 15.02 -14.77 -6.85
CA VAL A 103 13.86 -14.26 -7.58
C VAL A 103 14.34 -13.43 -8.79
N PRO A 104 13.70 -13.51 -9.96
CA PRO A 104 13.99 -12.56 -11.06
C PRO A 104 13.82 -11.09 -10.63
N SER A 105 14.39 -10.17 -11.41
CA SER A 105 14.21 -8.74 -11.14
C SER A 105 12.75 -8.32 -11.28
N LYS A 106 12.34 -7.25 -10.59
CA LYS A 106 10.97 -6.72 -10.64
C LYS A 106 10.53 -6.38 -12.07
N ASP A 107 11.42 -5.78 -12.86
CA ASP A 107 11.14 -5.41 -14.24
C ASP A 107 10.90 -6.65 -15.10
N PHE A 108 11.72 -7.69 -14.96
CA PHE A 108 11.51 -8.94 -15.68
C PHE A 108 10.25 -9.67 -15.23
N LEU A 109 9.92 -9.65 -13.92
CA LEU A 109 8.66 -10.20 -13.43
C LEU A 109 7.45 -9.47 -14.02
N ALA A 110 7.53 -8.16 -14.23
CA ALA A 110 6.46 -7.40 -14.90
C ALA A 110 6.31 -7.79 -16.38
N GLU A 111 7.41 -8.03 -17.10
CA GLU A 111 7.36 -8.55 -18.46
C GLU A 111 6.78 -9.97 -18.52
N LEU A 112 7.15 -10.83 -17.56
CA LEU A 112 6.65 -12.20 -17.47
C LEU A 112 5.15 -12.22 -17.13
N ASP A 113 4.69 -11.36 -16.22
CA ASP A 113 3.28 -11.15 -15.86
C ASP A 113 2.44 -10.66 -17.04
N ALA A 114 2.98 -9.73 -17.82
CA ALA A 114 2.33 -9.25 -19.03
C ALA A 114 2.16 -10.35 -20.09
N ALA A 115 3.09 -11.31 -20.17
CA ALA A 115 3.03 -12.44 -21.08
C ALA A 115 2.19 -13.62 -20.55
N TYR A 116 1.96 -13.70 -19.23
CA TYR A 116 1.34 -14.84 -18.56
C TYR A 116 -0.04 -15.17 -19.09
N GLY A 117 -0.92 -14.16 -19.22
CA GLY A 117 -2.32 -14.38 -19.64
C GLY A 117 -2.42 -15.03 -21.02
N GLN A 118 -1.58 -14.58 -21.97
CA GLN A 118 -1.53 -15.18 -23.30
C GLN A 118 -0.92 -16.58 -23.26
N ALA A 119 0.19 -16.79 -22.55
CA ALA A 119 0.83 -18.09 -22.46
C ALA A 119 -0.09 -19.16 -21.86
N TRP A 120 -0.84 -18.79 -20.82
CA TRP A 120 -1.86 -19.64 -20.21
C TRP A 120 -2.98 -19.99 -21.21
N LEU A 121 -3.51 -19.02 -21.96
CA LEU A 121 -4.47 -19.30 -23.06
C LEU A 121 -3.88 -20.12 -24.20
N ASP A 122 -2.58 -20.01 -24.45
CA ASP A 122 -1.88 -20.83 -25.45
C ASP A 122 -1.64 -22.28 -24.95
N GLY A 123 -2.12 -22.61 -23.76
CA GLY A 123 -2.09 -23.94 -23.16
C GLY A 123 -0.84 -24.23 -22.33
N ALA A 124 -0.11 -23.20 -21.89
CA ALA A 124 0.98 -23.40 -20.94
C ALA A 124 0.44 -23.86 -19.58
N THR A 125 1.08 -24.89 -19.03
CA THR A 125 0.72 -25.52 -17.75
C THR A 125 1.84 -25.40 -16.70
N SER A 126 3.02 -24.93 -17.11
CA SER A 126 4.16 -24.72 -16.23
C SER A 126 5.06 -23.55 -16.67
N ILE A 127 5.88 -23.10 -15.72
CA ILE A 127 6.91 -22.08 -15.91
C ILE A 127 8.30 -22.75 -15.91
N ILE A 128 9.16 -22.36 -16.85
CA ILE A 128 10.57 -22.72 -16.90
C ILE A 128 11.38 -21.52 -16.41
N ASP A 129 12.36 -21.76 -15.56
CA ASP A 129 13.41 -20.78 -15.24
C ASP A 129 14.72 -21.21 -15.93
N PRO A 130 15.07 -20.64 -17.10
CA PRO A 130 16.26 -21.01 -17.85
C PRO A 130 17.58 -20.73 -17.11
N ARG A 131 17.55 -19.94 -16.04
CA ARG A 131 18.74 -19.62 -15.23
C ARG A 131 19.20 -20.82 -14.40
N PHE A 132 18.32 -21.80 -14.17
CA PHE A 132 18.62 -22.97 -13.34
C PHE A 132 18.41 -24.27 -14.11
N ASN A 133 19.33 -25.22 -13.90
CA ASN A 133 19.22 -26.59 -14.42
C ASN A 133 18.90 -26.65 -15.93
N GLU A 134 19.47 -25.71 -16.71
CA GLU A 134 19.25 -25.58 -18.16
C GLU A 134 17.75 -25.47 -18.55
N GLY A 135 16.90 -24.98 -17.66
CA GLY A 135 15.46 -24.90 -17.88
C GLY A 135 14.78 -26.26 -18.02
N ARG A 136 15.35 -27.34 -17.45
CA ARG A 136 14.73 -28.68 -17.44
C ARG A 136 13.58 -28.82 -16.45
N GLU A 137 13.55 -27.95 -15.45
CA GLU A 137 12.52 -27.94 -14.42
C GLU A 137 11.23 -27.28 -14.93
N ARG A 138 10.09 -27.80 -14.45
CA ARG A 138 8.75 -27.30 -14.77
C ARG A 138 8.08 -26.85 -13.49
N LEU A 139 8.09 -25.55 -13.24
CA LEU A 139 7.53 -24.94 -12.04
C LEU A 139 6.02 -24.80 -12.24
N PRO A 140 5.21 -24.97 -11.18
CA PRO A 140 3.79 -24.64 -11.25
C PRO A 140 3.56 -23.18 -11.66
N MET A 141 2.42 -22.91 -12.28
CA MET A 141 2.07 -21.55 -12.74
C MET A 141 2.01 -20.51 -11.62
N TRP A 142 1.59 -20.91 -10.40
CA TRP A 142 1.56 -20.03 -9.22
C TRP A 142 2.94 -19.52 -8.79
N MET A 143 4.04 -20.10 -9.30
CA MET A 143 5.40 -19.65 -8.99
C MET A 143 5.64 -18.19 -9.36
N LEU A 144 4.98 -17.68 -10.41
CA LEU A 144 5.06 -16.25 -10.75
C LEU A 144 4.48 -15.38 -9.62
N ALA A 145 3.32 -15.75 -9.07
CA ALA A 145 2.73 -15.04 -7.94
C ALA A 145 3.63 -15.12 -6.70
N TYR A 146 4.26 -16.27 -6.46
CA TYR A 146 5.25 -16.43 -5.39
C TYR A 146 6.43 -15.46 -5.54
N TRP A 147 7.02 -15.36 -6.74
CA TRP A 147 8.12 -14.44 -7.02
C TRP A 147 7.74 -12.97 -6.86
N LYS A 148 6.54 -12.57 -7.32
CA LYS A 148 6.02 -11.21 -7.12
C LYS A 148 5.89 -10.90 -5.63
N LYS A 149 5.26 -11.80 -4.88
CA LYS A 149 5.10 -11.68 -3.42
C LYS A 149 6.44 -11.62 -2.69
N ALA A 150 7.38 -12.50 -3.05
CA ALA A 150 8.73 -12.50 -2.49
C ALA A 150 9.46 -11.17 -2.75
N THR A 151 9.25 -10.57 -3.93
CA THR A 151 9.82 -9.26 -4.29
C THR A 151 9.26 -8.16 -3.40
N GLU A 152 7.94 -8.08 -3.26
CA GLU A 152 7.29 -7.12 -2.37
C GLU A 152 7.76 -7.27 -0.93
N VAL A 153 7.83 -8.50 -0.41
CA VAL A 153 8.29 -8.78 0.95
C VAL A 153 9.74 -8.35 1.15
N ASN A 154 10.62 -8.55 0.16
CA ASN A 154 12.01 -8.07 0.22
C ASN A 154 12.07 -6.53 0.28
N GLU A 155 11.27 -5.82 -0.54
CA GLU A 155 11.18 -4.35 -0.51
C GLU A 155 10.70 -3.86 0.87
N MET A 156 9.73 -4.54 1.46
CA MET A 156 9.18 -4.24 2.78
C MET A 156 10.20 -4.51 3.90
N GLN A 157 10.94 -5.62 3.85
CA GLN A 157 12.04 -5.88 4.78
C GLN A 157 13.09 -4.78 4.70
N GLU A 158 13.46 -4.37 3.48
CA GLU A 158 14.48 -3.34 3.28
C GLU A 158 14.04 -1.98 3.83
N LEU A 159 12.75 -1.63 3.66
CA LEU A 159 12.17 -0.44 4.26
C LEU A 159 12.27 -0.48 5.80
N TRP A 160 11.91 -1.60 6.42
CA TRP A 160 12.04 -1.77 7.86
C TRP A 160 13.50 -1.76 8.34
N ARG A 161 14.43 -2.39 7.62
CA ARG A 161 15.87 -2.35 7.96
C ARG A 161 16.39 -0.92 8.01
N LYS A 162 16.07 -0.12 6.98
CA LYS A 162 16.43 1.30 6.93
C LYS A 162 15.88 2.06 8.13
N GLY A 163 14.62 1.81 8.50
CA GLY A 163 14.01 2.47 9.65
C GLY A 163 14.62 2.08 11.00
N VAL A 164 14.93 0.80 11.19
CA VAL A 164 15.62 0.33 12.41
C VAL A 164 17.04 0.89 12.51
N ILE A 165 17.78 0.92 11.39
CA ILE A 165 19.13 1.51 11.35
C ILE A 165 19.06 3.00 11.68
N TRP A 166 18.11 3.74 11.10
CA TRP A 166 17.91 5.16 11.39
C TRP A 166 17.61 5.39 12.87
N LEU A 167 16.67 4.64 13.45
CA LEU A 167 16.30 4.75 14.86
C LEU A 167 17.50 4.52 15.79
N ARG A 168 18.33 3.51 15.48
CA ARG A 168 19.57 3.23 16.21
C ARG A 168 20.57 4.39 16.11
N ASN A 169 20.78 4.92 14.92
CA ASN A 169 21.73 6.01 14.69
C ASN A 169 21.31 7.29 15.41
N GLU A 170 20.02 7.64 15.40
CA GLU A 170 19.50 8.80 16.14
C GLU A 170 19.71 8.63 17.65
N GLY A 171 19.63 7.40 18.16
CA GLY A 171 19.94 7.10 19.57
C GLY A 171 21.39 7.35 19.96
N GLN A 172 22.31 7.26 18.99
CA GLN A 172 23.74 7.52 19.21
C GLN A 172 24.11 8.99 19.03
N ARG A 173 23.39 9.73 18.15
CA ARG A 173 23.72 11.11 17.80
C ARG A 173 23.37 12.12 18.87
N LEU A 174 22.36 11.84 19.70
CA LEU A 174 21.69 12.87 20.49
C LEU A 174 22.09 12.76 21.97
N ASN A 175 22.88 13.74 22.44
CA ASN A 175 23.24 13.94 23.85
C ASN A 175 22.06 14.43 24.73
N SER A 176 20.82 14.31 24.25
CA SER A 176 19.62 14.74 24.98
C SER A 176 19.17 13.64 25.94
N THR A 177 18.81 13.99 27.17
CA THR A 177 18.35 13.02 28.18
C THR A 177 16.93 12.49 27.94
N ALA A 178 16.07 13.24 27.25
CA ALA A 178 14.66 12.86 27.02
C ALA A 178 14.46 11.91 25.82
N LEU A 179 15.43 11.86 24.91
CA LEU A 179 15.32 11.07 23.68
C LEU A 179 15.66 9.58 23.83
N PRO A 180 16.64 9.17 24.67
CA PRO A 180 16.95 7.76 24.91
C PRO A 180 15.73 6.94 25.31
N GLU A 181 14.88 7.46 26.20
CA GLU A 181 13.66 6.77 26.63
C GLU A 181 12.67 6.56 25.47
N THR A 182 12.52 7.56 24.59
CA THR A 182 11.62 7.47 23.43
C THR A 182 12.14 6.46 22.41
N ILE A 183 13.45 6.45 22.16
CA ILE A 183 14.09 5.52 21.22
C ILE A 183 14.05 4.09 21.76
N GLU A 184 14.31 3.90 23.05
CA GLU A 184 14.19 2.60 23.70
C GLU A 184 12.74 2.09 23.66
N LYS A 185 11.77 2.96 23.94
CA LYS A 185 10.34 2.63 23.85
C LYS A 185 9.95 2.26 22.41
N ALA A 186 10.37 3.02 21.41
CA ALA A 186 10.12 2.72 20.01
C ALA A 186 10.74 1.36 19.62
N THR A 187 11.98 1.10 20.04
CA THR A 187 12.66 -0.17 19.79
C THR A 187 11.90 -1.35 20.39
N ARG A 188 11.47 -1.25 21.66
CA ARG A 188 10.66 -2.29 22.32
C ARG A 188 9.30 -2.50 21.66
N LEU A 189 8.72 -1.46 21.06
CA LEU A 189 7.48 -1.60 20.29
C LEU A 189 7.69 -2.44 19.04
N LEU A 190 8.84 -2.35 18.36
CA LEU A 190 9.13 -3.14 17.16
C LEU A 190 9.18 -4.65 17.43
N ASP A 191 9.50 -5.06 18.65
CA ASP A 191 9.50 -6.48 19.05
C ASP A 191 8.09 -7.08 19.12
N ASN A 192 7.07 -6.23 19.31
CA ASN A 192 5.66 -6.64 19.46
C ASN A 192 4.78 -6.17 18.30
N LEU A 193 5.28 -5.27 17.46
CA LEU A 193 4.57 -4.71 16.33
C LEU A 193 4.65 -5.69 15.16
N HIS A 194 3.52 -6.23 14.72
CA HIS A 194 3.44 -7.02 13.49
C HIS A 194 3.84 -6.19 12.27
N TRP A 195 4.55 -6.76 11.31
CA TRP A 195 5.25 -5.98 10.27
C TRP A 195 4.34 -5.40 9.17
N ASN A 196 3.16 -5.99 8.92
CA ASN A 196 2.21 -5.55 7.89
C ASN A 196 0.74 -5.83 8.26
N THR A 197 0.37 -5.63 9.52
CA THR A 197 -1.03 -5.78 9.97
C THR A 197 -1.80 -4.50 9.71
N PRO A 198 -3.09 -4.58 9.30
CA PRO A 198 -3.98 -3.43 9.27
C PRO A 198 -3.97 -2.64 10.58
N ILE A 199 -3.70 -1.35 10.50
CA ILE A 199 -3.92 -0.41 11.59
C ILE A 199 -5.38 -0.01 11.51
N ARG A 200 -6.13 -0.21 12.60
CA ARG A 200 -7.51 0.27 12.66
C ARG A 200 -7.51 1.78 12.44
N PRO A 201 -8.31 2.30 11.49
CA PRO A 201 -8.43 3.74 11.31
C PRO A 201 -8.83 4.38 12.64
N ILE A 202 -8.09 5.40 13.08
CA ILE A 202 -8.44 6.14 14.30
C ILE A 202 -9.77 6.87 14.10
N SER A 203 -10.11 7.24 12.85
CA SER A 203 -11.44 7.75 12.47
C SER A 203 -12.04 7.02 11.26
N SER A 204 -13.37 6.95 11.23
CA SER A 204 -14.16 6.32 10.16
C SER A 204 -14.14 7.08 8.82
N HIS A 205 -13.41 8.20 8.75
CA HIS A 205 -13.36 9.05 7.56
C HIS A 205 -12.40 8.55 6.48
N PHE A 206 -11.54 7.58 6.80
CA PHE A 206 -10.60 7.01 5.84
C PHE A 206 -11.10 5.67 5.33
N SER A 207 -11.29 5.58 4.01
CA SER A 207 -11.65 4.33 3.33
C SER A 207 -10.45 3.41 3.09
N TYR A 208 -9.23 3.87 3.36
CA TYR A 208 -8.01 3.10 3.11
C TYR A 208 -7.58 2.32 4.35
N ILE A 209 -7.22 1.05 4.15
CA ILE A 209 -6.65 0.17 5.16
C ILE A 209 -5.14 0.45 5.22
N ALA A 210 -4.72 1.38 6.08
CA ALA A 210 -3.31 1.55 6.38
C ALA A 210 -2.78 0.30 7.11
N THR A 211 -1.54 -0.10 6.84
CA THR A 211 -0.87 -1.20 7.56
C THR A 211 0.28 -0.67 8.39
N THR A 212 0.77 -1.48 9.33
CA THR A 212 1.95 -1.16 10.14
C THR A 212 3.20 -0.87 9.32
N LEU A 213 3.28 -1.33 8.06
CA LEU A 213 4.34 -0.98 7.12
C LEU A 213 4.48 0.54 6.90
N PHE A 214 3.38 1.29 6.95
CA PHE A 214 3.42 2.76 6.85
C PHE A 214 4.26 3.38 7.97
N LEU A 215 4.32 2.74 9.14
CA LEU A 215 5.10 3.23 10.27
C LEU A 215 6.60 3.19 10.00
N ALA A 216 7.07 2.28 9.13
CA ALA A 216 8.48 2.22 8.74
C ALA A 216 8.96 3.53 8.08
N LYS A 217 8.09 4.24 7.35
CA LYS A 217 8.44 5.51 6.70
C LYS A 217 8.56 6.68 7.66
N PHE A 218 7.91 6.62 8.83
CA PHE A 218 8.15 7.60 9.90
C PHE A 218 9.55 7.45 10.51
N LEU A 219 10.13 6.25 10.44
CA LEU A 219 11.48 5.96 10.91
C LEU A 219 12.49 6.22 9.78
N GLY A 220 12.84 7.48 9.53
CA GLY A 220 13.84 7.78 8.51
C GLY A 220 13.74 9.15 7.89
N THR A 221 14.34 9.28 6.71
CA THR A 221 14.27 10.47 5.85
C THR A 221 13.36 10.22 4.65
N PHE A 222 12.36 9.36 4.80
CA PHE A 222 11.42 9.04 3.73
C PHE A 222 10.42 10.18 3.53
N TRP A 223 10.00 10.35 2.28
CA TRP A 223 8.91 11.26 1.96
C TRP A 223 7.59 10.73 2.53
N LEU A 224 6.95 11.56 3.34
CA LEU A 224 5.62 11.30 3.86
C LEU A 224 4.60 11.66 2.78
N ASN A 225 3.63 10.78 2.57
CA ASN A 225 2.49 11.03 1.69
C ASN A 225 1.25 11.45 2.50
N ASP A 226 0.15 11.68 1.79
CA ASP A 226 -1.14 12.12 2.34
C ASP A 226 -1.62 11.24 3.50
N GLU A 227 -1.43 9.92 3.44
CA GLU A 227 -1.85 9.00 4.50
C GLU A 227 -1.07 9.27 5.81
N HIS A 228 0.24 9.51 5.75
CA HIS A 228 1.04 9.79 6.94
C HIS A 228 0.60 11.11 7.59
N ILE A 229 0.36 12.13 6.77
CA ILE A 229 -0.09 13.44 7.26
C ILE A 229 -1.46 13.30 7.93
N ASN A 230 -2.40 12.60 7.30
CA ASN A 230 -3.72 12.36 7.86
C ASN A 230 -3.66 11.58 9.19
N MET A 231 -2.80 10.56 9.31
CA MET A 231 -2.57 9.85 10.57
C MET A 231 -2.09 10.79 11.68
N MET A 232 -1.14 11.69 11.38
CA MET A 232 -0.65 12.67 12.35
C MET A 232 -1.74 13.68 12.75
N ILE A 233 -2.53 14.18 11.80
CA ILE A 233 -3.65 15.10 12.05
C ILE A 233 -4.71 14.45 12.94
N GLU A 234 -5.04 13.18 12.69
CA GLU A 234 -6.01 12.45 13.51
C GLU A 234 -5.52 12.28 14.94
N GLN A 235 -4.24 11.93 15.13
CA GLN A 235 -3.65 11.86 16.47
C GLN A 235 -3.67 13.22 17.18
N LEU A 236 -3.45 14.32 16.46
CA LEU A 236 -3.56 15.68 17.00
C LEU A 236 -4.99 16.01 17.41
N ARG A 237 -6.00 15.66 16.60
CA ARG A 237 -7.43 15.83 16.92
C ARG A 237 -7.84 15.04 18.16
N GLU A 238 -7.41 13.78 18.24
CA GLU A 238 -7.70 12.93 19.40
C GLU A 238 -7.06 13.52 20.68
N ASN A 239 -5.79 13.94 20.60
CA ASN A 239 -5.09 14.55 21.72
C ASN A 239 -5.72 15.89 22.15
N ALA A 240 -6.17 16.70 21.20
CA ALA A 240 -6.90 17.93 21.49
C ALA A 240 -8.21 17.62 22.21
N SER A 241 -8.95 16.61 21.75
CA SER A 241 -10.24 16.19 22.33
C SER A 241 -10.09 15.62 23.75
N LYS A 242 -9.05 14.80 24.00
CA LYS A 242 -8.78 14.22 25.33
C LYS A 242 -8.47 15.28 26.38
N ARG A 243 -7.73 16.33 26.01
CA ARG A 243 -7.41 17.45 26.91
C ARG A 243 -8.63 18.24 27.34
N THR A 244 -9.74 18.15 26.61
CA THR A 244 -10.94 18.96 26.86
C THR A 244 -12.06 18.25 27.59
N SER A 245 -11.82 17.02 28.04
CA SER A 245 -12.79 16.19 28.76
C SER A 245 -13.15 16.72 30.18
N GLY A 246 -12.51 17.78 30.66
CA GLY A 246 -12.91 18.50 31.88
C GLY A 246 -14.00 19.54 31.59
N THR A 247 -15.01 19.67 32.45
CA THR A 247 -16.21 20.53 32.25
C THR A 247 -15.93 22.02 31.98
N ALA A 248 -14.79 22.57 32.43
CA ALA A 248 -14.36 23.93 32.11
C ALA A 248 -13.56 24.04 30.78
N GLN A 249 -13.12 22.91 30.24
CA GLN A 249 -12.17 22.81 29.13
C GLN A 249 -12.86 22.50 27.79
N GLN A 250 -14.14 22.09 27.84
CA GLN A 250 -14.97 21.86 26.66
C GLN A 250 -15.21 23.13 25.83
N LEU A 251 -15.26 24.31 26.47
CA LEU A 251 -15.32 25.62 25.80
C LEU A 251 -13.98 26.00 25.12
N GLN A 252 -12.84 25.51 25.61
CA GLN A 252 -11.53 25.74 24.97
C GLN A 252 -11.35 24.90 23.69
N THR A 253 -11.95 23.72 23.58
CA THR A 253 -11.84 22.87 22.37
C THR A 253 -12.37 23.54 21.11
N LEU A 254 -13.46 24.29 21.25
CA LEU A 254 -14.05 24.97 20.11
C LEU A 254 -13.16 26.11 19.60
N SER A 255 -12.26 26.61 20.44
CA SER A 255 -11.32 27.67 20.06
C SER A 255 -10.26 27.23 19.06
N THR A 256 -9.90 25.93 19.00
CA THR A 256 -8.86 25.44 18.11
C THR A 256 -9.36 24.23 17.32
N VAL A 257 -9.49 24.41 16.02
CA VAL A 257 -9.89 23.35 15.09
C VAL A 257 -8.67 22.90 14.28
N VAL A 258 -8.52 21.59 14.10
CA VAL A 258 -7.50 21.00 13.23
C VAL A 258 -8.22 20.26 12.11
N GLU A 259 -7.92 20.60 10.86
CA GLU A 259 -8.50 19.98 9.68
C GLU A 259 -7.50 19.13 8.89
N ASP A 260 -8.03 18.12 8.22
CA ASP A 260 -7.29 17.16 7.38
C ASP A 260 -7.12 17.66 5.94
N LEU A 261 -6.46 16.85 5.11
CA LEU A 261 -6.13 17.18 3.73
C LEU A 261 -7.33 17.41 2.80
N SER A 262 -8.52 16.94 3.17
CA SER A 262 -9.72 17.21 2.37
C SER A 262 -10.22 18.65 2.53
N PHE A 263 -9.81 19.37 3.58
CA PHE A 263 -10.19 20.76 3.79
C PHE A 263 -9.58 21.72 2.74
N PRO A 264 -8.26 21.76 2.52
CA PRO A 264 -7.68 22.59 1.45
C PRO A 264 -8.28 22.31 0.07
N LEU A 265 -8.54 21.04 -0.23
CA LEU A 265 -9.17 20.65 -1.49
C LEU A 265 -10.61 21.18 -1.59
N ALA A 266 -11.37 21.11 -0.50
CA ALA A 266 -12.71 21.69 -0.44
C ALA A 266 -12.68 23.21 -0.62
N ILE A 267 -11.69 23.90 -0.04
CA ILE A 267 -11.49 25.35 -0.21
C ILE A 267 -11.12 25.70 -1.66
N HIS A 268 -10.21 24.94 -2.28
CA HIS A 268 -9.81 25.14 -3.67
C HIS A 268 -10.99 25.00 -4.64
N ASN A 269 -11.94 24.12 -4.32
CA ASN A 269 -13.10 23.83 -5.15
C ASN A 269 -14.33 24.69 -4.82
N LEU A 270 -14.20 25.73 -3.98
CA LEU A 270 -15.32 26.61 -3.65
C LEU A 270 -15.83 27.35 -4.90
N PRO A 271 -17.16 27.52 -5.05
CA PRO A 271 -17.70 28.36 -6.08
C PRO A 271 -17.29 29.82 -5.84
N LYS A 272 -17.10 30.59 -6.91
CA LYS A 272 -16.86 32.05 -6.83
C LYS A 272 -17.96 32.77 -6.04
N ASP A 273 -19.18 32.27 -6.13
CA ASP A 273 -20.34 32.74 -5.38
C ASP A 273 -20.56 31.83 -4.16
N LEU A 274 -20.06 32.26 -3.00
CA LEU A 274 -20.14 31.50 -1.74
C LEU A 274 -21.57 31.25 -1.27
N SER A 275 -22.57 32.00 -1.77
CA SER A 275 -23.98 31.72 -1.45
C SER A 275 -24.48 30.39 -2.01
N LYS A 276 -23.75 29.83 -3.00
CA LYS A 276 -24.01 28.52 -3.61
C LYS A 276 -23.25 27.38 -2.96
N GLU A 277 -22.45 27.66 -1.92
CA GLU A 277 -21.72 26.61 -1.22
C GLU A 277 -22.69 25.63 -0.56
N LYS A 278 -22.43 24.32 -0.71
CA LYS A 278 -23.29 23.25 -0.17
C LYS A 278 -22.54 22.32 0.78
N ASN A 279 -21.22 22.46 0.88
CA ASN A 279 -20.36 21.72 1.78
C ASN A 279 -20.63 22.17 3.22
N LYS A 280 -21.44 21.36 3.92
CA LYS A 280 -21.85 21.59 5.31
C LYS A 280 -20.67 21.80 6.25
N ARG A 281 -19.52 21.17 6.00
CA ARG A 281 -18.31 21.35 6.83
C ARG A 281 -17.76 22.76 6.70
N ILE A 282 -17.58 23.26 5.47
CA ILE A 282 -17.08 24.63 5.23
C ILE A 282 -18.06 25.67 5.80
N ILE A 283 -19.36 25.51 5.58
CA ILE A 283 -20.39 26.40 6.11
C ILE A 283 -20.32 26.45 7.65
N ARG A 284 -20.22 25.28 8.29
CA ARG A 284 -20.09 25.17 9.74
C ARG A 284 -18.83 25.88 10.26
N LEU A 285 -17.67 25.63 9.65
CA LEU A 285 -16.42 26.29 10.04
C LEU A 285 -16.50 27.81 9.88
N GLY A 286 -17.10 28.29 8.78
CA GLY A 286 -17.32 29.72 8.57
C GLY A 286 -18.23 30.33 9.63
N GLN A 287 -19.27 29.62 10.06
CA GLN A 287 -20.15 30.06 11.14
C GLN A 287 -19.41 30.12 12.48
N LEU A 288 -18.62 29.09 12.81
CA LEU A 288 -17.81 29.05 14.04
C LEU A 288 -16.74 30.16 14.06
N ALA A 289 -16.18 30.52 12.91
CA ALA A 289 -15.27 31.66 12.83
C ALA A 289 -16.03 32.99 13.05
N LYS A 290 -17.20 33.13 12.43
CA LYS A 290 -18.02 34.35 12.45
C LYS A 290 -18.57 34.67 13.84
N ASP A 291 -19.00 33.67 14.58
CA ASP A 291 -19.53 33.84 15.94
C ASP A 291 -18.45 33.92 17.02
N GLY A 292 -17.16 33.84 16.64
CA GLY A 292 -16.02 33.93 17.55
C GLY A 292 -15.76 32.64 18.35
N THR A 293 -16.48 31.56 18.06
CA THR A 293 -16.31 30.26 18.71
C THR A 293 -14.96 29.63 18.35
N MET A 294 -14.57 29.70 17.08
CA MET A 294 -13.28 29.23 16.56
C MET A 294 -12.28 30.38 16.50
N LYS A 295 -11.22 30.28 17.31
CA LYS A 295 -10.13 31.27 17.36
C LYS A 295 -8.99 30.92 16.40
N LYS A 296 -8.67 29.63 16.27
CA LYS A 296 -7.57 29.13 15.45
C LYS A 296 -8.00 27.93 14.61
N LEU A 297 -7.55 27.91 13.37
CA LEU A 297 -7.72 26.78 12.45
C LEU A 297 -6.35 26.34 11.93
N TYR A 298 -6.03 25.06 12.10
CA TYR A 298 -4.82 24.44 11.57
C TYR A 298 -5.16 23.44 10.48
N PHE A 299 -4.38 23.37 9.42
CA PHE A 299 -4.49 22.31 8.42
C PHE A 299 -3.18 22.14 7.64
N PRO A 300 -2.89 20.93 7.15
CA PRO A 300 -1.76 20.70 6.27
C PRO A 300 -2.08 21.17 4.84
N LEU A 301 -1.07 21.61 4.09
CA LEU A 301 -1.17 21.93 2.67
C LEU A 301 -0.01 21.30 1.89
N HIS A 302 -0.31 20.65 0.76
CA HIS A 302 0.71 20.12 -0.15
C HIS A 302 1.08 21.18 -1.19
N VAL A 303 2.26 21.80 -1.06
CA VAL A 303 2.72 22.84 -1.98
C VAL A 303 3.47 22.20 -3.15
N ASN A 304 3.04 22.53 -4.36
CA ASN A 304 3.63 22.08 -5.63
C ASN A 304 3.79 20.55 -5.76
N SER A 305 3.01 19.77 -5.02
CA SER A 305 3.15 18.30 -4.96
C SER A 305 4.54 17.82 -4.50
N THR A 306 5.30 18.68 -3.80
CA THR A 306 6.68 18.38 -3.38
C THR A 306 6.99 18.80 -1.95
N HIS A 307 6.07 19.39 -1.20
CA HIS A 307 6.38 19.82 0.17
C HIS A 307 5.13 20.00 1.02
N TRP A 308 5.16 19.48 2.25
CA TRP A 308 4.10 19.66 3.22
C TRP A 308 4.37 20.87 4.09
N ILE A 309 3.41 21.79 4.18
CA ILE A 309 3.44 22.88 5.15
C ILE A 309 2.27 22.76 6.13
N ALA A 310 2.46 23.27 7.34
CA ALA A 310 1.36 23.49 8.27
C ALA A 310 0.86 24.93 8.12
N VAL A 311 -0.44 25.10 7.90
CA VAL A 311 -1.10 26.42 7.82
C VAL A 311 -1.89 26.65 9.11
N MET A 312 -1.81 27.88 9.63
CA MET A 312 -2.61 28.37 10.73
C MET A 312 -3.33 29.65 10.32
N ILE A 313 -4.63 29.73 10.63
CA ILE A 313 -5.42 30.95 10.58
C ILE A 313 -5.80 31.33 12.02
N ASP A 314 -5.42 32.53 12.45
CA ASP A 314 -5.79 33.13 13.72
C ASP A 314 -6.89 34.18 13.49
N PHE A 315 -8.14 33.82 13.81
CA PHE A 315 -9.31 34.70 13.61
C PHE A 315 -9.36 35.85 14.62
N GLU A 316 -8.80 35.65 15.83
CA GLU A 316 -8.76 36.67 16.89
C GLU A 316 -7.65 37.69 16.58
N GLY A 317 -6.46 37.19 16.23
CA GLY A 317 -5.32 38.00 15.81
C GLY A 317 -5.39 38.52 14.37
N LYS A 318 -6.40 38.09 13.59
CA LYS A 318 -6.58 38.41 12.16
C LYS A 318 -5.32 38.17 11.34
N SER A 319 -4.64 37.06 11.58
CA SER A 319 -3.39 36.72 10.89
C SER A 319 -3.44 35.32 10.28
N PHE A 320 -2.60 35.11 9.27
CA PHE A 320 -2.32 33.79 8.73
C PHE A 320 -0.83 33.52 8.91
N SER A 321 -0.48 32.28 9.18
CA SER A 321 0.91 31.84 9.34
C SER A 321 1.09 30.48 8.69
N PHE A 322 2.29 30.22 8.20
CA PHE A 322 2.66 28.92 7.66
C PHE A 322 4.05 28.53 8.14
N GLY A 323 4.23 27.25 8.41
CA GLY A 323 5.51 26.65 8.81
C GLY A 323 5.92 25.55 7.83
N ALA A 324 7.19 25.58 7.45
CA ALA A 324 7.89 24.54 6.69
C ALA A 324 8.87 23.81 7.63
#